data_AF-A0A7S4C7W8-F1
#
_entry.id   AF-A0A7S4C7W8-F1
#
_cell.length_a   1.000
_cell.length_b   1.000
_cell.length_c   1.000
_cell.angle_alpha   90.00
_cell.angle_beta   90.00
_cell.angle_gamma   90.00
#
_symmetry.space_group_name_H-M   'P 1'
#
loop_
_entity.id
_entity.type
_entity.pdbx_description
1 polymer ?
#
loop_
_entity_poly.entity_id
_entity_poly.type
_entity_poly.pdbx_seq_one_letter_code
_entity_poly.pdbx_strand_id
1 'polypeptide(L)'
;AMGTFLGLRGPWLVTDPDPLPAPNGKYPANDYELAVNCCKKLEHTLRTRFKLTSGPDGDARGLYELGTNVRNGRGYRLPRETMARLKWICRWRNKLLHDYNQHVLEDRPRFIYYYEEILRVIHLPDKNLFKLCKKDGRRWRILTPEMPLTDSTGTVVLIYALYALIIAYVLAIAWMFGGYLYNGNPPDQM
;
A
#
# COMPACT_ATOMS: atom_id res chain seq x y z
N ALA A 1 22.24 59.67 1.71
CA ALA A 1 22.61 59.15 3.03
C ALA A 1 21.46 58.27 3.54
N MET A 2 21.78 57.10 4.09
CA MET A 2 20.89 56.09 4.70
C MET A 2 19.89 55.43 3.73
N GLY A 3 19.70 54.12 3.69
CA GLY A 3 20.25 53.02 4.49
C GLY A 3 19.52 51.73 4.08
N THR A 4 20.31 50.69 3.89
CA THR A 4 20.00 49.33 3.43
C THR A 4 18.98 48.61 4.30
N PHE A 5 18.05 47.86 3.71
CA PHE A 5 17.53 46.62 4.31
C PHE A 5 17.37 45.54 3.23
N LEU A 6 18.47 44.81 3.02
CA LEU A 6 18.54 43.55 2.29
C LEU A 6 17.83 42.48 3.13
N GLY A 7 16.56 42.24 2.86
CA GLY A 7 15.87 41.02 3.27
C GLY A 7 16.20 39.89 2.31
N LEU A 8 17.28 39.16 2.58
CA LEU A 8 17.60 37.87 1.96
C LEU A 8 16.43 36.89 2.20
N ARG A 9 15.46 36.84 1.28
CA ARG A 9 14.47 35.75 1.20
C ARG A 9 15.14 34.56 0.50
N GLY A 10 15.30 33.46 1.23
CA GLY A 10 15.96 32.24 0.75
C GLY A 10 15.26 31.60 -0.47
N PRO A 11 15.96 30.71 -1.20
CA PRO A 11 15.56 30.24 -2.54
C PRO A 11 14.49 29.13 -2.54
N TRP A 12 13.59 29.09 -1.55
CA TRP A 12 12.59 28.01 -1.42
C TRP A 12 11.16 28.49 -1.19
N LEU A 13 10.82 29.72 -1.59
CA LEU A 13 9.44 30.03 -1.94
C LEU A 13 9.15 29.37 -3.29
N VAL A 14 8.86 28.07 -3.24
CA VAL A 14 8.01 27.42 -4.24
C VAL A 14 6.76 28.29 -4.27
N THR A 15 6.62 29.13 -5.29
CA THR A 15 5.34 29.72 -5.65
C THR A 15 4.36 28.55 -5.66
N ASP A 16 3.38 28.57 -4.75
CA ASP A 16 2.35 27.54 -4.71
C ASP A 16 1.90 27.32 -6.15
N PRO A 17 2.10 26.13 -6.74
CA PRO A 17 1.63 25.90 -8.09
C PRO A 17 0.14 26.18 -8.08
N ASP A 18 -0.31 27.05 -8.99
CA ASP A 18 -1.74 27.25 -9.20
C ASP A 18 -2.42 25.87 -9.17
N PRO A 19 -3.48 25.68 -8.37
CA PRO A 19 -4.21 24.43 -8.35
C PRO A 19 -4.53 24.07 -9.79
N LEU A 20 -4.27 22.82 -10.17
CA LEU A 20 -4.53 22.39 -11.53
C LEU A 20 -6.01 22.64 -11.85
N PRO A 21 -6.34 22.87 -13.12
CA PRO A 21 -7.74 22.92 -13.48
C PRO A 21 -8.36 21.56 -13.19
N ALA A 22 -9.43 21.58 -12.38
CA ALA A 22 -10.25 20.41 -12.08
C ALA A 22 -10.54 19.64 -13.37
N PRO A 23 -10.48 18.30 -13.38
CA PRO A 23 -10.59 17.51 -14.61
C PRO A 23 -11.90 17.72 -15.39
N ASN A 24 -12.95 18.30 -14.77
CA ASN A 24 -14.23 18.64 -15.40
C ASN A 24 -14.68 20.10 -15.15
N GLY A 25 -13.77 21.00 -14.79
CA GLY A 25 -14.02 22.45 -14.79
C GLY A 25 -14.80 23.06 -13.61
N LYS A 26 -15.53 22.32 -12.77
CA LYS A 26 -16.06 22.86 -11.49
C LYS A 26 -16.13 21.80 -10.39
N TYR A 27 -15.44 22.06 -9.28
CA TYR A 27 -15.64 21.34 -8.02
C TYR A 27 -17.02 21.68 -7.41
N PRO A 28 -17.71 20.73 -6.73
CA PRO A 28 -19.02 20.99 -6.12
C PRO A 28 -18.96 22.17 -5.16
N ALA A 29 -19.92 23.09 -5.22
CA ALA A 29 -19.92 24.27 -4.33
C ALA A 29 -19.94 23.88 -2.84
N ASN A 30 -20.56 22.75 -2.52
CA ASN A 30 -20.60 22.18 -1.17
C ASN A 30 -19.26 21.50 -0.80
N ASP A 31 -18.65 21.94 0.30
CA ASP A 31 -17.38 21.40 0.83
C ASP A 31 -17.48 19.96 1.30
N TYR A 32 -18.62 19.57 1.87
CA TYR A 32 -18.87 18.20 2.28
C TYR A 32 -18.86 17.27 1.06
N GLU A 33 -19.63 17.63 0.04
CA GLU A 33 -19.73 16.85 -1.20
C GLU A 33 -18.38 16.79 -1.92
N LEU A 34 -17.66 17.92 -1.98
CA LEU A 34 -16.30 18.00 -2.49
C LEU A 34 -15.39 16.99 -1.77
N ALA A 35 -15.33 17.03 -0.43
CA ALA A 35 -14.43 16.18 0.34
C ALA A 35 -14.75 14.69 0.17
N VAL A 36 -16.03 14.32 0.19
CA VAL A 36 -16.48 12.93 0.02
C VAL A 36 -16.18 12.43 -1.40
N ASN A 37 -16.51 13.20 -2.43
CA ASN A 37 -16.29 12.81 -3.83
C ASN A 37 -14.80 12.69 -4.15
N CYS A 38 -13.98 13.64 -3.69
CA CYS A 38 -12.53 13.58 -3.81
C CYS A 38 -11.96 12.32 -3.14
N CYS A 39 -12.40 12.00 -1.91
CA CYS A 39 -11.90 10.83 -1.20
C CYS A 39 -12.32 9.53 -1.89
N LYS A 40 -13.59 9.37 -2.30
CA LYS A 40 -14.06 8.19 -3.04
C LYS A 40 -13.28 8.00 -4.34
N LYS A 41 -13.02 9.08 -5.07
CA LYS A 41 -12.23 9.03 -6.31
C LYS A 41 -10.76 8.65 -6.03
N LEU A 42 -10.15 9.14 -4.95
CA LEU A 42 -8.82 8.71 -4.53
C LEU A 42 -8.79 7.21 -4.15
N GLU A 43 -9.77 6.74 -3.39
CA GLU A 43 -9.88 5.32 -3.00
C GLU A 43 -9.99 4.42 -4.24
N HIS A 44 -10.86 4.79 -5.17
CA HIS A 44 -11.00 4.07 -6.44
C HIS A 44 -9.69 4.07 -7.24
N THR A 45 -9.05 5.24 -7.39
CA THR A 45 -7.79 5.36 -8.14
C THR A 45 -6.69 4.51 -7.53
N LEU A 46 -6.54 4.50 -6.20
CA LEU A 46 -5.55 3.68 -5.50
C LEU A 46 -5.82 2.18 -5.71
N ARG A 47 -7.08 1.75 -5.61
CA ARG A 47 -7.45 0.34 -5.81
C ARG A 47 -7.18 -0.11 -7.24
N THR A 48 -7.65 0.66 -8.21
CA THR A 48 -7.49 0.35 -9.65
C THR A 48 -6.02 0.37 -10.05
N ARG A 49 -5.26 1.41 -9.67
CA ARG A 49 -3.87 1.57 -10.11
C ARG A 49 -2.92 0.56 -9.47
N PHE A 50 -3.08 0.28 -8.18
CA PHE A 50 -2.19 -0.60 -7.43
C PHE A 50 -2.71 -2.04 -7.29
N LYS A 51 -3.81 -2.38 -7.99
CA LYS A 51 -4.46 -3.70 -7.95
C LYS A 51 -4.65 -4.20 -6.52
N LEU A 52 -5.08 -3.31 -5.63
CA LEU A 52 -5.37 -3.69 -4.25
C LEU A 52 -6.67 -4.49 -4.26
N THR A 53 -6.55 -5.81 -4.22
CA THR A 53 -7.69 -6.67 -3.92
C THR A 53 -8.16 -6.33 -2.51
N SER A 54 -9.47 -6.19 -2.36
CA SER A 54 -10.12 -6.05 -1.07
C SER A 54 -9.55 -7.10 -0.14
N GLY A 55 -9.05 -6.66 1.02
CA GLY A 55 -8.37 -7.56 1.96
C GLY A 55 -9.28 -8.70 2.43
N PRO A 56 -8.74 -9.67 3.18
CA PRO A 56 -9.51 -10.79 3.74
C PRO A 56 -10.78 -10.35 4.50
N ASP A 57 -10.82 -9.12 5.01
CA ASP A 57 -11.98 -8.53 5.71
C ASP A 57 -13.00 -7.79 4.83
N GLY A 58 -12.99 -7.97 3.51
CA GLY A 58 -14.07 -7.48 2.63
C GLY A 58 -14.23 -5.95 2.63
N ASP A 59 -13.55 -5.30 1.69
CA ASP A 59 -13.81 -3.93 1.20
C ASP A 59 -13.78 -2.72 2.17
N ALA A 60 -13.76 -2.93 3.49
CA ALA A 60 -13.93 -1.89 4.52
C ALA A 60 -12.67 -1.09 4.88
N ARG A 61 -11.65 -1.04 4.01
CA ARG A 61 -10.43 -0.27 4.29
C ARG A 61 -10.60 1.19 3.91
N GLY A 62 -10.47 2.09 4.88
CA GLY A 62 -10.56 3.54 4.65
C GLY A 62 -9.38 4.09 3.83
N LEU A 63 -9.57 5.23 3.17
CA LEU A 63 -8.54 5.90 2.33
C LEU A 63 -7.12 5.92 2.91
N TYR A 64 -6.98 6.23 4.20
CA TYR A 64 -5.65 6.29 4.83
C TYR A 64 -4.98 4.91 4.94
N GLU A 65 -5.76 3.86 5.23
CA GLU A 65 -5.27 2.49 5.28
C GLU A 65 -4.90 1.99 3.89
N LEU A 66 -5.70 2.35 2.87
CA LEU A 66 -5.34 2.07 1.47
C LEU A 66 -4.01 2.71 1.11
N GLY A 67 -3.81 3.99 1.40
CA GLY A 67 -2.52 4.67 1.17
C GLY A 67 -1.36 4.03 1.94
N THR A 68 -1.62 3.59 3.17
CA THR A 68 -0.63 2.89 4.00
C THR A 68 -0.27 1.52 3.42
N ASN A 69 -1.25 0.78 2.90
CA ASN A 69 -1.04 -0.51 2.23
C ASN A 69 -0.25 -0.33 0.94
N VAL A 70 -0.56 0.69 0.12
CA VAL A 70 0.27 1.01 -1.04
C VAL A 70 1.69 1.30 -0.60
N ARG A 71 1.89 2.16 0.41
CA ARG A 71 3.23 2.51 0.91
C ARG A 71 4.02 1.33 1.50
N ASN A 72 3.35 0.37 2.13
CA ASN A 72 3.98 -0.76 2.79
C ASN A 72 4.07 -2.01 1.88
N GLY A 73 3.41 -2.00 0.73
CA GLY A 73 3.46 -3.06 -0.27
C GLY A 73 4.84 -3.29 -0.85
N ARG A 74 5.03 -4.47 -1.47
CA ARG A 74 6.34 -4.93 -1.97
C ARG A 74 6.75 -4.32 -3.33
N GLY A 75 5.85 -3.60 -4.03
CA GLY A 75 6.12 -3.08 -5.38
C GLY A 75 6.12 -1.56 -5.53
N TYR A 76 5.21 -0.87 -4.83
CA TYR A 76 5.04 0.58 -4.95
C TYR A 76 5.21 1.22 -3.60
N ARG A 77 5.76 2.45 -3.55
CA ARG A 77 5.75 3.26 -2.34
C ARG A 77 5.25 4.64 -2.71
N LEU A 78 4.26 5.14 -1.98
CA LEU A 78 3.91 6.55 -2.10
C LEU A 78 5.00 7.39 -1.39
N PRO A 79 5.38 8.55 -1.96
CA PRO A 79 6.30 9.49 -1.32
C PRO A 79 5.80 9.89 0.07
N ARG A 80 6.73 10.27 0.97
CA ARG A 80 6.36 10.61 2.35
C ARG A 80 5.43 11.82 2.38
N GLU A 81 5.71 12.80 1.53
CA GLU A 81 4.90 14.02 1.38
C GLU A 81 3.49 13.69 0.89
N THR A 82 3.37 12.82 -0.12
CA THR A 82 2.06 12.37 -0.63
C THR A 82 1.24 11.70 0.47
N MET A 83 1.86 10.88 1.32
CA MET A 83 1.17 10.30 2.48
C MET A 83 0.78 11.34 3.54
N ALA A 84 1.59 12.37 3.76
CA ALA A 84 1.25 13.45 4.68
C ALA A 84 0.04 14.25 4.17
N ARG A 85 0.00 14.56 2.87
CA ARG A 85 -1.14 15.20 2.19
C ARG A 85 -2.39 14.31 2.24
N LEU A 86 -2.24 13.01 1.99
CA LEU A 86 -3.33 12.03 2.09
C LEU A 86 -3.92 12.01 3.51
N LYS A 87 -3.05 11.97 4.54
CA LYS A 87 -3.48 12.03 5.95
C LYS A 87 -4.24 13.32 6.26
N TRP A 88 -3.77 14.44 5.72
CA TRP A 88 -4.40 15.74 5.90
C TRP A 88 -5.80 15.78 5.26
N ILE A 89 -5.96 15.24 4.04
CA ILE A 89 -7.27 15.11 3.38
C ILE A 89 -8.23 14.23 4.20
N CYS A 90 -7.76 13.06 4.64
CA CYS A 90 -8.56 12.15 5.47
C CYS A 90 -9.04 12.83 6.76
N ARG A 91 -8.19 13.66 7.38
CA ARG A 91 -8.57 14.42 8.58
C ARG A 91 -9.72 15.38 8.29
N TRP A 92 -9.65 16.14 7.21
CA TRP A 92 -10.71 17.08 6.85
C TRP A 92 -12.01 16.40 6.48
N ARG A 93 -11.94 15.30 5.72
CA ARG A 93 -13.10 14.45 5.45
C ARG A 93 -13.74 13.98 6.76
N ASN A 94 -12.95 13.46 7.70
CA ASN A 94 -13.46 12.96 8.97
C ASN A 94 -14.05 14.08 9.84
N LYS A 95 -13.44 15.27 9.86
CA LYS A 95 -14.01 16.45 10.54
C LYS A 95 -15.39 16.80 9.95
N LEU A 96 -15.49 16.95 8.64
CA LEU A 96 -16.77 17.27 7.96
C LEU A 96 -17.84 16.18 8.10
N LEU A 97 -17.44 14.92 8.24
CA LEU A 97 -18.36 13.79 8.38
C LEU A 97 -18.90 13.61 9.80
N HIS A 98 -18.09 13.90 10.81
CA HIS A 98 -18.38 13.50 12.20
C HIS A 98 -18.54 14.67 13.17
N ASP A 99 -17.95 15.82 12.88
CA ASP A 99 -18.10 17.00 13.74
C ASP A 99 -19.38 17.75 13.34
N TYR A 100 -20.34 17.79 14.26
CA TYR A 100 -21.62 18.46 14.04
C TYR A 100 -21.46 19.96 13.76
N ASN A 101 -20.39 20.60 14.25
CA ASN A 101 -20.19 22.03 14.11
C ASN A 101 -19.36 22.40 12.87
N GLN A 102 -18.78 21.42 12.17
CA GLN A 102 -17.90 21.66 11.03
C GLN A 102 -18.62 21.36 9.71
N HIS A 103 -19.04 22.41 9.00
CA HIS A 103 -19.72 22.28 7.70
C HIS A 103 -18.92 22.79 6.50
N VAL A 104 -17.79 23.45 6.74
CA VAL A 104 -17.00 24.17 5.73
C VAL A 104 -15.53 23.77 5.83
N LEU A 105 -14.82 23.72 4.71
CA LEU A 105 -13.36 23.58 4.71
C LEU A 105 -12.72 24.93 5.04
N GLU A 106 -11.82 24.94 6.03
CA GLU A 106 -11.08 26.17 6.39
C GLU A 106 -10.24 26.71 5.23
N ASP A 107 -9.65 25.80 4.44
CA ASP A 107 -8.83 26.14 3.27
C ASP A 107 -9.18 25.20 2.11
N ARG A 108 -10.27 25.55 1.44
CA ARG A 108 -10.77 24.82 0.27
C ARG A 108 -9.77 24.79 -0.90
N PRO A 109 -9.10 25.90 -1.29
CA PRO A 109 -8.08 25.87 -2.35
C PRO A 109 -6.95 24.90 -2.05
N ARG A 110 -6.44 24.89 -0.82
CA ARG A 110 -5.37 23.96 -0.43
C ARG A 110 -5.82 22.50 -0.43
N PHE A 111 -7.08 22.24 -0.06
CA PHE A 111 -7.66 20.90 -0.17
C PHE A 111 -7.65 20.39 -1.61
N ILE A 112 -8.11 21.22 -2.54
CA ILE A 112 -8.11 20.93 -3.97
C ILE A 112 -6.69 20.69 -4.47
N TYR A 113 -5.78 21.61 -4.15
CA TYR A 113 -4.37 21.51 -4.52
C TYR A 113 -3.75 20.19 -4.05
N TYR A 114 -3.94 19.81 -2.77
CA TYR A 114 -3.42 18.54 -2.26
C TYR A 114 -4.06 17.33 -2.91
N TYR A 115 -5.36 17.37 -3.17
CA TYR A 115 -6.06 16.29 -3.87
C TYR A 115 -5.47 16.07 -5.27
N GLU A 116 -5.28 17.15 -6.03
CA GLU A 116 -4.74 17.09 -7.39
C GLU A 116 -3.28 16.68 -7.43
N GLU A 117 -2.47 17.19 -6.50
CA GLU A 117 -1.08 16.76 -6.35
C GLU A 117 -0.97 15.26 -6.07
N ILE A 118 -1.82 14.73 -5.18
CA ILE A 118 -1.85 13.29 -4.90
C ILE A 118 -2.26 12.51 -6.16
N LEU A 119 -3.31 12.96 -6.86
CA LEU A 119 -3.72 12.31 -8.10
C LEU A 119 -2.62 12.33 -9.16
N ARG A 120 -1.97 13.47 -9.37
CA ARG A 120 -0.85 13.63 -10.30
C ARG A 120 0.24 12.61 -9.96
N VAL A 121 0.63 12.50 -8.70
CA VAL A 121 1.65 11.55 -8.25
C VAL A 121 1.23 10.10 -8.49
N ILE A 122 -0.03 9.73 -8.21
CA ILE A 122 -0.53 8.37 -8.42
C ILE A 122 -0.58 8.00 -9.93
N HIS A 123 -0.87 8.98 -10.78
CA HIS A 123 -0.92 8.79 -12.23
C HIS A 123 0.46 8.85 -12.91
N LEU A 124 1.53 9.20 -12.18
CA LEU A 124 2.87 9.14 -12.75
C LEU A 124 3.20 7.72 -13.23
N PRO A 125 3.95 7.59 -14.33
CA PRO A 125 4.48 6.30 -14.74
C PRO A 125 5.42 5.78 -13.65
N ASP A 126 5.47 4.46 -13.49
CA ASP A 126 6.13 3.80 -12.34
C ASP A 126 7.60 4.21 -12.20
N LYS A 127 8.29 4.42 -13.34
CA LYS A 127 9.68 4.89 -13.40
C LYS A 127 9.88 6.27 -12.74
N ASN A 128 8.90 7.16 -12.85
CA ASN A 128 8.97 8.51 -12.29
C ASN A 128 8.57 8.53 -10.81
N LEU A 129 7.55 7.75 -10.43
CA LEU A 129 7.22 7.51 -9.03
C LEU A 129 8.41 6.91 -8.28
N PHE A 130 9.16 6.03 -8.95
CA PHE A 130 10.37 5.42 -8.42
C PHE A 130 11.44 6.47 -8.10
N LYS A 131 11.74 7.36 -9.06
CA LYS A 131 12.71 8.45 -8.88
C LYS A 131 12.34 9.35 -7.71
N LEU A 132 11.04 9.69 -7.57
CA LEU A 132 10.56 10.52 -6.46
C LEU A 132 10.84 9.85 -5.10
N CYS A 133 10.50 8.57 -4.96
CA CYS A 133 10.69 7.88 -3.67
C CYS A 133 12.15 7.55 -3.36
N LYS A 134 13.01 7.43 -4.38
CA LYS A 134 14.47 7.31 -4.20
C LYS A 134 15.08 8.62 -3.68
N LYS A 135 14.60 9.77 -4.18
CA LYS A 135 15.03 11.10 -3.73
C LYS A 135 14.65 11.36 -2.27
N ASP A 136 13.52 10.80 -1.81
CA ASP A 136 13.09 10.81 -0.40
C ASP A 136 13.94 9.92 0.55
N GLY A 137 15.02 9.31 0.06
CA GLY A 137 16.03 8.67 0.92
C GLY A 137 15.73 7.24 1.37
N ARG A 138 14.90 6.46 0.66
CA ARG A 138 14.69 5.04 1.00
C ARG A 138 15.40 4.06 0.04
N ARG A 139 16.08 3.07 0.64
CA ARG A 139 16.58 1.86 -0.02
C ARG A 139 15.41 1.13 -0.68
N TRP A 140 15.45 1.05 -1.99
CA TRP A 140 14.63 0.13 -2.76
C TRP A 140 15.14 -1.28 -2.55
N ARG A 141 14.24 -2.23 -2.28
CA ARG A 141 14.46 -3.61 -2.68
C ARG A 141 13.70 -3.71 -4.01
N ILE A 142 14.43 -3.64 -5.12
CA ILE A 142 13.84 -3.83 -6.45
C ILE A 142 13.32 -5.26 -6.47
N LEU A 143 12.01 -5.43 -6.33
CA LEU A 143 11.35 -6.64 -6.79
C LEU A 143 10.81 -6.27 -8.16
N THR A 144 11.46 -6.83 -9.17
CA THR A 144 11.04 -6.80 -10.57
C THR A 144 9.54 -7.07 -10.69
N PRO A 145 8.82 -6.38 -11.59
CA PRO A 145 7.43 -6.69 -11.90
C PRO A 145 7.38 -7.89 -12.87
N GLU A 146 7.95 -9.01 -12.44
CA GLU A 146 7.68 -10.31 -13.01
C GLU A 146 7.52 -11.26 -11.84
N MET A 147 6.29 -11.43 -11.37
CA MET A 147 5.67 -12.76 -11.28
C MET A 147 4.26 -12.69 -10.65
N PRO A 148 3.39 -13.62 -11.06
CA PRO A 148 1.98 -13.65 -10.68
C PRO A 148 1.81 -14.00 -9.20
N LEU A 149 0.54 -14.00 -8.78
CA LEU A 149 0.09 -14.67 -7.55
C LEU A 149 0.82 -16.01 -7.36
N THR A 150 1.03 -16.35 -6.07
CA THR A 150 1.54 -17.61 -5.50
C THR A 150 3.06 -17.75 -5.41
N ASP A 151 3.59 -17.44 -4.21
CA ASP A 151 4.76 -18.13 -3.65
C ASP A 151 4.43 -18.53 -2.20
N SER A 152 3.42 -19.40 -2.09
CA SER A 152 3.29 -20.39 -1.02
C SER A 152 4.20 -21.59 -1.26
N THR A 153 4.99 -21.61 -2.34
CA THR A 153 5.93 -22.68 -2.71
C THR A 153 6.98 -22.95 -1.65
N GLY A 154 7.55 -21.93 -1.00
CA GLY A 154 8.57 -22.15 0.04
C GLY A 154 8.03 -22.91 1.25
N THR A 155 6.84 -22.54 1.75
CA THR A 155 6.17 -23.22 2.86
C THR A 155 5.60 -24.57 2.44
N VAL A 156 5.03 -24.67 1.24
CA VAL A 156 4.45 -25.91 0.71
C VAL A 156 5.54 -26.95 0.44
N VAL A 157 6.70 -26.57 -0.11
CA VAL A 157 7.85 -27.45 -0.29
C VAL A 157 8.40 -27.92 1.05
N LEU A 158 8.46 -27.05 2.06
CA LEU A 158 8.85 -27.43 3.44
C LEU A 158 7.86 -28.42 4.06
N ILE A 159 6.56 -28.22 3.86
CA ILE A 159 5.51 -29.13 4.34
C ILE A 159 5.64 -30.49 3.64
N TYR A 160 5.79 -30.54 2.32
CA TYR A 160 5.96 -31.80 1.60
C TYR A 160 7.26 -32.52 1.95
N ALA A 161 8.37 -31.79 2.18
CA ALA A 161 9.63 -32.37 2.65
C ALA A 161 9.49 -32.98 4.06
N LEU A 162 8.79 -32.30 4.97
CA LEU A 162 8.50 -32.83 6.30
C LEU A 162 7.59 -34.07 6.24
N TYR A 163 6.56 -34.05 5.40
CA TYR A 163 5.69 -35.21 5.19
C TYR A 163 6.47 -36.41 4.62
N ALA A 164 7.37 -36.20 3.66
CA ALA A 164 8.21 -37.25 3.11
C ALA A 164 9.15 -37.87 4.16
N LEU A 165 9.74 -37.05 5.04
CA LEU A 165 10.58 -37.53 6.15
C LEU A 165 9.77 -38.34 7.17
N ILE A 166 8.56 -37.91 7.50
CA ILE A 166 7.67 -38.64 8.42
C ILE A 166 7.31 -40.01 7.82
N ILE A 167 6.93 -40.05 6.53
CA ILE A 167 6.60 -41.33 5.85
C ILE A 167 7.82 -42.26 5.83
N ALA A 168 9.00 -41.75 5.48
CA ALA A 168 10.23 -42.55 5.48
C ALA A 168 10.57 -43.11 6.87
N TYR A 169 10.38 -42.31 7.93
CA TYR A 169 10.59 -42.74 9.31
C TYR A 169 9.61 -43.85 9.74
N VAL A 170 8.32 -43.70 9.41
CA VAL A 170 7.30 -44.72 9.70
C VAL A 170 7.59 -46.02 8.96
N LEU A 171 8.00 -45.96 7.70
CA LEU A 171 8.41 -47.14 6.93
C LEU A 171 9.65 -47.81 7.51
N ALA A 172 10.65 -47.04 7.97
CA ALA A 172 11.85 -47.59 8.61
C ALA A 172 11.51 -48.31 9.93
N ILE A 173 10.63 -47.73 10.75
CA ILE A 173 10.11 -48.40 11.96
C ILE A 173 9.36 -49.68 11.57
N ALA A 174 8.43 -49.60 10.61
CA ALA A 174 7.68 -50.77 10.17
C ALA A 174 8.59 -51.87 9.62
N TRP A 175 9.70 -51.54 8.97
CA TRP A 175 10.69 -52.50 8.51
C TRP A 175 11.48 -53.13 9.67
N MET A 176 11.91 -52.33 10.66
CA MET A 176 12.61 -52.83 11.84
C MET A 176 11.74 -53.76 12.70
N PHE A 177 10.46 -53.44 12.88
CA PHE A 177 9.53 -54.27 13.66
C PHE A 177 8.90 -55.40 12.83
N GLY A 178 8.65 -55.17 11.54
CA GLY A 178 8.11 -56.17 10.61
C GLY A 178 9.11 -57.31 10.34
N GLY A 179 10.41 -57.00 10.22
CA GLY A 179 11.46 -58.02 10.17
C GLY A 179 11.57 -58.83 11.48
N TYR A 180 11.22 -58.21 12.61
CA TYR A 180 11.18 -58.88 13.91
C TYR A 180 9.99 -59.86 14.03
N LEU A 181 8.88 -59.57 13.37
CA LEU A 181 7.71 -60.45 13.33
C LEU A 181 7.80 -61.54 12.26
N TYR A 182 8.55 -61.32 11.17
CA TYR A 182 8.71 -62.30 10.08
C TYR A 182 9.82 -63.34 10.30
N ASN A 183 10.78 -63.08 11.20
CA ASN A 183 11.82 -64.06 11.55
C ASN A 183 11.46 -64.97 12.75
N GLY A 184 10.23 -64.87 13.27
CA GLY A 184 9.74 -65.68 14.37
C GLY A 184 8.86 -66.84 13.91
N ASN A 185 9.49 -67.86 13.31
CA ASN A 185 9.07 -69.26 13.12
C ASN A 185 8.99 -69.70 11.66
N PRO A 186 9.87 -70.61 11.20
CA PRO A 186 9.55 -71.45 10.06
C PRO A 186 8.33 -72.33 10.41
N PRO A 187 7.32 -72.43 9.53
CA PRO A 187 6.28 -73.43 9.66
C PRO A 187 6.88 -74.80 9.32
N ASP A 188 6.63 -75.75 10.21
CA ASP A 188 6.61 -77.19 9.93
C ASP A 188 7.87 -77.81 9.30
N GLN A 189 8.76 -78.33 10.16
CA GLN A 189 9.35 -79.67 10.02
C GLN A 189 9.39 -80.27 11.43
N MET A 190 8.45 -81.15 11.79
CA MET A 190 8.49 -82.61 11.60
C MET A 190 9.75 -83.25 12.15
#